data_AF-A0A351C1U9-F1
#
_entry.id   AF-A0A351C1U9-F1
#
_cell.length_a   1.000
_cell.length_b   1.000
_cell.length_c   1.000
_cell.angle_alpha   90.00
_cell.angle_beta   90.00
_cell.angle_gamma   90.00
#
_symmetry.space_group_name_H-M   'P 1'
#
loop_
_entity.id
_entity.type
_entity.pdbx_description
1 polymer ?
#
loop_
_entity_poly.entity_id
_entity_poly.type
_entity_poly.pdbx_seq_one_letter_code
_entity_poly.pdbx_strand_id
1 'polypeptide(L)'
;MLNTMLKKWWVILLQGILLFILGMLIFNNPVEVLTGISLWFGIILLVTGVIGLFGWLFSGSEDRDSWILIWSFVTAVFGVLILTNLLAAMKVITVIFGIWVLMTGFNLTTSGWSLKKENSLGWFLLIIGVLSVAAGLMMIFNISSGIAGVAVILGIQVILSGIALILLSFVKKSLAGKIEDQIKKLKSI
;
A
#
# COMPACT_ATOMS: atom_id res chain seq x y z
N MET A 1 -9.77 -11.39 28.54
CA MET A 1 -9.12 -10.83 27.33
C MET A 1 -9.55 -11.49 26.01
N LEU A 2 -9.62 -12.82 25.89
CA LEU A 2 -10.00 -13.49 24.63
C LEU A 2 -11.45 -13.15 24.16
N ASN A 3 -12.42 -13.19 25.07
CA ASN A 3 -13.83 -12.89 24.76
C ASN A 3 -14.06 -11.44 24.28
N THR A 4 -13.33 -10.47 24.83
CA THR A 4 -13.39 -9.06 24.41
C THR A 4 -12.77 -8.85 23.02
N MET A 5 -11.70 -9.58 22.69
CA MET A 5 -11.07 -9.54 21.36
C MET A 5 -11.98 -10.19 20.29
N LEU A 6 -12.63 -11.30 20.63
CA LEU A 6 -13.51 -12.06 19.74
C LEU A 6 -14.86 -11.38 19.46
N LYS A 7 -15.44 -10.67 20.45
CA LYS A 7 -16.71 -9.92 20.27
C LYS A 7 -16.63 -8.73 19.31
N LYS A 8 -15.44 -8.17 19.06
CA LYS A 8 -15.22 -7.05 18.13
C LYS A 8 -15.12 -7.48 16.65
N TRP A 9 -15.72 -8.61 16.26
CA TRP A 9 -15.73 -9.07 14.87
C TRP A 9 -16.37 -8.03 13.92
N TRP A 10 -17.36 -7.30 14.41
CA TRP A 10 -18.05 -6.24 13.66
C TRP A 10 -17.11 -5.09 13.25
N VAL A 11 -16.07 -4.79 14.04
CA VAL A 11 -15.10 -3.73 13.72
C VAL A 11 -14.29 -4.12 12.48
N ILE A 12 -13.87 -5.39 12.41
CA ILE A 12 -13.14 -5.93 11.26
C ILE A 12 -14.04 -5.96 10.02
N LEU A 13 -15.32 -6.33 10.19
CA LEU A 13 -16.29 -6.31 9.10
C LEU A 13 -16.47 -4.90 8.54
N LEU A 14 -16.68 -3.91 9.41
CA LEU A 14 -16.83 -2.51 9.03
C LEU A 14 -15.57 -2.00 8.29
N GLN A 15 -14.38 -2.30 8.82
CA GLN A 15 -13.13 -1.96 8.16
C GLN A 15 -13.02 -2.58 6.76
N GLY A 16 -13.40 -3.85 6.61
CA GLY A 16 -13.39 -4.54 5.32
C GLY A 16 -14.36 -3.94 4.31
N ILE A 17 -15.57 -3.57 4.75
CA ILE A 17 -16.57 -2.88 3.90
C ILE A 17 -16.05 -1.51 3.47
N LEU A 18 -15.49 -0.72 4.41
CA LEU A 18 -14.92 0.59 4.10
C LEU A 18 -13.77 0.49 3.11
N LEU A 19 -12.86 -0.49 3.26
CA LEU A 19 -11.79 -0.73 2.30
C LEU A 19 -12.34 -1.16 0.93
N PHE A 20 -13.34 -2.03 0.89
CA PHE A 20 -13.95 -2.43 -0.38
C PHE A 20 -14.53 -1.22 -1.13
N ILE A 21 -15.29 -0.37 -0.44
CA ILE A 21 -15.85 0.87 -1.01
C ILE A 21 -14.72 1.81 -1.46
N LEU A 22 -13.71 2.00 -0.61
CA LEU A 22 -12.55 2.83 -0.95
C LEU A 22 -11.83 2.33 -2.20
N GLY A 23 -11.66 1.01 -2.33
CA GLY A 23 -11.07 0.39 -3.51
C GLY A 23 -11.87 0.69 -4.78
N MET A 24 -13.21 0.59 -4.72
CA MET A 24 -14.08 0.97 -5.83
C MET A 24 -13.97 2.47 -6.19
N LEU A 25 -13.85 3.35 -5.19
CA LEU A 25 -13.63 4.78 -5.42
C LEU A 25 -12.29 5.06 -6.10
N ILE A 26 -11.24 4.31 -5.73
CA ILE A 26 -9.91 4.42 -6.33
C ILE A 26 -9.97 4.08 -7.82
N PHE A 27 -10.65 2.99 -8.16
CA PHE A 27 -10.81 2.54 -9.55
C PHE A 27 -11.55 3.55 -10.43
N ASN A 28 -12.58 4.20 -9.88
CA ASN A 28 -13.39 5.16 -10.62
C ASN A 28 -12.68 6.50 -10.80
N ASN A 29 -11.76 6.87 -9.90
CA ASN A 29 -11.12 8.19 -9.89
C ASN A 29 -9.58 8.11 -9.80
N PRO A 30 -8.91 7.46 -10.78
CA PRO A 30 -7.48 7.14 -10.66
C PRO A 30 -6.58 8.39 -10.55
N VAL A 31 -6.92 9.44 -11.30
CA VAL A 31 -6.16 10.70 -11.31
C VAL A 31 -6.29 11.44 -9.99
N GLU A 32 -7.51 11.53 -9.45
CA GLU A 32 -7.78 12.24 -8.19
C GLU A 32 -7.09 11.55 -7.02
N VAL A 33 -7.12 10.22 -6.98
CA VAL A 33 -6.46 9.43 -5.93
C VAL A 33 -4.96 9.66 -5.96
N LEU A 34 -4.33 9.58 -7.14
CA LEU A 34 -2.89 9.78 -7.24
C LEU A 34 -2.48 11.23 -6.93
N THR A 35 -3.34 12.19 -7.28
CA THR A 35 -3.18 13.60 -6.87
C THR A 35 -3.24 13.73 -5.34
N GLY A 36 -4.21 13.09 -4.69
CA GLY A 36 -4.34 13.05 -3.24
C GLY A 36 -3.13 12.39 -2.56
N ILE A 37 -2.65 11.27 -3.08
CA ILE A 37 -1.42 10.61 -2.60
C ILE A 37 -0.22 11.55 -2.72
N SER A 38 -0.09 12.23 -3.87
CA SER A 38 1.00 13.17 -4.12
C SER A 38 0.97 14.36 -3.16
N LEU A 39 -0.23 14.87 -2.86
CA LEU A 39 -0.44 15.94 -1.90
C LEU A 39 -0.05 15.51 -0.49
N TRP A 40 -0.56 14.37 -0.02
CA TRP A 40 -0.21 13.85 1.31
C TRP A 40 1.28 13.56 1.42
N PHE A 41 1.88 12.99 0.39
CA PHE A 41 3.31 12.74 0.35
C PHE A 41 4.12 14.04 0.44
N GLY A 42 3.74 15.07 -0.32
CA GLY A 42 4.35 16.41 -0.23
C GLY A 42 4.23 17.04 1.15
N ILE A 43 3.05 16.96 1.78
CA ILE A 43 2.83 17.46 3.14
C ILE A 43 3.73 16.72 4.13
N ILE A 44 3.79 15.39 4.06
CA ILE A 44 4.62 14.58 4.96
C ILE A 44 6.09 14.94 4.80
N LEU A 45 6.61 15.05 3.58
CA LEU A 45 8.00 15.46 3.34
C LEU A 45 8.27 16.85 3.88
N LEU A 46 7.39 17.82 3.61
CA LEU A 46 7.56 19.18 4.10
C LEU A 46 7.58 19.23 5.62
N VAL A 47 6.60 18.60 6.27
CA VAL A 47 6.51 18.54 7.73
C VAL A 47 7.73 17.82 8.33
N THR A 48 8.15 16.71 7.74
CA THR A 48 9.33 15.96 8.20
C THR A 48 10.61 16.79 8.09
N GLY A 49 10.82 17.45 6.95
CA GLY A 49 11.97 18.33 6.74
C GLY A 49 11.96 19.51 7.71
N VAL A 50 10.81 20.16 7.90
CA VAL A 50 10.65 21.27 8.84
C VAL A 50 10.91 20.84 10.29
N ILE A 51 10.35 19.71 10.71
CA ILE A 51 10.61 19.14 12.05
C ILE A 51 12.11 18.84 12.22
N GLY A 52 12.76 18.26 11.21
CA GLY A 52 14.20 17.98 11.25
C GLY A 52 15.05 19.24 11.35
N LEU A 53 14.68 20.31 10.63
CA LEU A 53 15.33 21.62 10.72
C LEU A 53 15.18 22.24 12.12
N PHE A 54 13.96 22.23 12.67
CA PHE A 54 13.73 22.69 14.04
C PHE A 54 14.49 21.83 15.05
N GLY A 55 14.47 20.51 14.90
CA GLY A 55 15.22 19.59 15.75
C GLY A 55 16.70 19.96 15.79
N TRP A 56 17.33 20.19 14.64
CA TRP A 56 18.73 20.62 14.56
C TRP A 56 19.00 21.99 15.21
N LEU A 57 18.09 22.96 15.05
CA LEU A 57 18.22 24.28 15.67
C LEU A 57 18.18 24.22 17.20
N PHE A 58 17.35 23.33 17.76
CA PHE A 58 17.20 23.12 19.19
C PHE A 58 18.17 22.08 19.78
N SER A 59 18.95 21.37 18.95
CA SER A 59 20.00 20.47 19.42
C SER A 59 21.15 21.23 20.10
N GLY A 60 21.64 20.67 21.20
CA GLY A 60 22.87 21.10 21.86
C GLY A 60 24.09 20.98 20.94
N SER A 61 25.16 21.74 21.20
CA SER A 61 26.32 21.82 20.31
C SER A 61 27.03 20.50 20.03
N GLU A 62 26.94 19.52 20.95
CA GLU A 62 27.52 18.18 20.78
C GLU A 62 26.66 17.26 19.89
N ASP A 63 25.36 17.53 19.75
CA ASP A 63 24.40 16.72 18.97
C ASP A 63 24.07 17.34 17.59
N ARG A 64 24.73 18.44 17.22
CA ARG A 64 24.52 19.11 15.93
C ARG A 64 25.26 18.39 14.81
N ASP A 65 24.61 17.38 14.25
CA ASP A 65 25.07 16.73 13.04
C ASP A 65 24.70 17.55 11.78
N SER A 66 25.73 18.01 11.05
CA SER A 66 25.57 18.71 9.77
C SER A 66 24.86 17.86 8.72
N TRP A 67 24.96 16.53 8.80
CA TRP A 67 24.25 15.63 7.90
C TRP A 67 22.73 15.71 8.09
N ILE A 68 22.26 15.79 9.34
CA ILE A 68 20.84 15.95 9.66
C ILE A 68 20.30 17.26 9.12
N LEU A 69 21.08 18.35 9.21
CA LEU A 69 20.70 19.64 8.65
C LEU A 69 20.50 19.56 7.13
N ILE A 70 21.48 19.01 6.41
CA ILE A 70 21.43 18.87 4.95
C ILE A 70 20.23 17.99 4.55
N TRP A 71 20.07 16.84 5.19
CA TRP A 71 18.99 15.91 4.88
C TRP A 71 17.61 16.53 5.14
N SER A 72 17.44 17.24 6.25
CA SER A 72 16.18 17.91 6.61
C SER A 72 15.87 19.06 5.66
N PHE A 73 16.88 19.85 5.29
CA PHE A 73 16.75 20.93 4.31
C PHE A 73 16.33 20.40 2.95
N VAL A 74 17.05 19.42 2.43
CA VAL A 74 16.72 18.76 1.15
C VAL A 74 15.31 18.20 1.18
N THR A 75 14.94 17.50 2.25
CA THR A 75 13.61 16.92 2.44
C THR A 75 12.51 18.00 2.43
N ALA A 76 12.72 19.13 3.11
CA ALA A 76 11.78 20.24 3.12
C ALA A 76 11.62 20.85 1.71
N VAL A 77 12.73 21.08 1.00
CA VAL A 77 12.72 21.62 -0.38
C VAL A 77 11.97 20.67 -1.32
N PHE A 78 12.23 19.36 -1.23
CA PHE A 78 11.47 18.36 -2.00
C PHE A 78 9.97 18.40 -1.68
N GLY A 79 9.61 18.55 -0.40
CA GLY A 79 8.21 18.75 0.00
C GLY A 79 7.57 19.96 -0.69
N VAL A 80 8.23 21.13 -0.69
CA VAL A 80 7.74 22.32 -1.40
C VAL A 80 7.63 22.10 -2.91
N LEU A 81 8.64 21.48 -3.53
CA LEU A 81 8.64 21.22 -4.97
C LEU A 81 7.48 20.30 -5.39
N ILE A 82 7.17 19.29 -4.58
CA ILE A 82 6.02 18.40 -4.82
C ILE A 82 4.70 19.15 -4.67
N LEU A 83 4.54 19.95 -3.62
CA LEU A 83 3.29 20.66 -3.36
C LEU A 83 3.00 21.77 -4.40
N THR A 84 4.04 22.37 -4.97
CA THR A 84 3.91 23.35 -6.06
C THR A 84 3.65 22.70 -7.42
N ASN A 85 4.04 21.43 -7.60
CA ASN A 85 3.81 20.68 -8.84
C ASN A 85 3.39 19.23 -8.57
N LEU A 86 2.12 19.05 -8.21
CA LEU A 86 1.55 17.72 -7.94
C LEU A 86 1.63 16.80 -9.17
N LEU A 87 1.56 17.36 -10.39
CA LEU A 87 1.69 16.56 -11.61
C LEU A 87 3.08 15.94 -11.72
N ALA A 88 4.15 16.68 -11.38
CA ALA A 88 5.50 16.12 -11.36
C ALA A 88 5.63 15.00 -10.31
N ALA A 89 5.03 15.18 -9.13
CA ALA A 89 5.03 14.15 -8.08
C ALA A 89 4.30 12.87 -8.53
N MET A 90 3.13 13.00 -9.18
CA MET A 90 2.42 11.86 -9.77
C MET A 90 3.28 11.11 -10.78
N LYS A 91 4.07 11.81 -11.61
CA LYS A 91 4.98 11.19 -12.57
C LYS A 91 6.09 10.40 -11.87
N VAL A 92 6.72 11.00 -10.85
CA VAL A 92 7.78 10.34 -10.07
C VAL A 92 7.24 9.09 -9.36
N ILE A 93 6.09 9.20 -8.70
CA ILE A 93 5.41 8.06 -8.06
C ILE A 93 5.12 6.98 -9.10
N THR A 94 4.59 7.35 -10.26
CA THR A 94 4.32 6.41 -11.36
C THR A 94 5.57 5.66 -11.83
N VAL A 95 6.70 6.36 -11.98
CA VAL A 95 7.96 5.72 -12.38
C VAL A 95 8.47 4.77 -11.30
N ILE A 96 8.43 5.18 -10.02
CA ILE A 96 8.85 4.32 -8.90
C ILE A 96 7.99 3.04 -8.85
N PHE A 97 6.67 3.19 -8.95
CA PHE A 97 5.76 2.04 -9.02
C PHE A 97 5.99 1.20 -10.27
N GLY A 98 6.24 1.82 -11.43
CA GLY A 98 6.56 1.12 -12.68
C GLY A 98 7.81 0.26 -12.56
N ILE A 99 8.87 0.76 -11.90
CA ILE A 99 10.09 -0.01 -11.59
C ILE A 99 9.74 -1.19 -10.68
N TRP A 100 8.96 -0.97 -9.62
CA TRP A 100 8.57 -2.04 -8.71
C TRP A 100 7.73 -3.13 -9.40
N VAL A 101 6.78 -2.74 -10.25
CA VAL A 101 5.98 -3.66 -11.08
C VAL A 101 6.87 -4.44 -12.05
N LEU A 102 7.84 -3.77 -12.67
CA LEU A 102 8.79 -4.40 -13.58
C LEU A 102 9.65 -5.45 -12.86
N MET A 103 10.19 -5.13 -11.68
CA MET A 103 10.94 -6.09 -10.86
C MET A 103 10.07 -7.28 -10.43
N THR A 104 8.83 -7.01 -10.04
CA THR A 104 7.85 -8.06 -9.70
C THR A 104 7.55 -8.96 -10.89
N GLY A 105 7.36 -8.39 -12.07
CA GLY A 105 7.15 -9.15 -13.31
C GLY A 105 8.35 -10.03 -13.66
N PHE A 106 9.57 -9.54 -13.46
CA PHE A 106 10.78 -10.34 -13.67
C PHE A 106 10.84 -11.53 -12.70
N ASN A 107 10.55 -11.31 -11.42
CA ASN A 107 10.50 -12.38 -10.40
C ASN A 107 9.41 -13.43 -10.72
N LEU A 108 8.23 -12.99 -11.16
CA LEU A 108 7.15 -13.89 -11.56
C LEU A 108 7.48 -14.67 -12.84
N THR A 109 8.15 -14.04 -13.80
CA THR A 109 8.55 -14.70 -15.06
C THR A 109 9.60 -15.78 -14.79
N THR A 110 10.61 -15.48 -13.97
CA THR A 110 11.65 -16.45 -13.60
C THR A 110 11.08 -17.61 -12.77
N SER A 111 10.20 -17.31 -11.81
CA SER A 111 9.48 -18.32 -11.03
C SER A 111 8.58 -19.20 -11.91
N GLY A 112 7.80 -18.59 -12.81
CA GLY A 112 6.95 -19.33 -13.75
C GLY A 112 7.75 -20.20 -14.70
N TRP A 113 8.91 -19.74 -15.17
CA TRP A 113 9.78 -20.51 -16.04
C TRP A 113 10.33 -21.78 -15.39
N SER A 114 10.66 -21.73 -14.10
CA SER A 114 11.12 -22.92 -13.35
C SER A 114 9.96 -23.89 -13.10
N LEU A 115 8.79 -23.38 -12.71
CA LEU A 115 7.64 -24.20 -12.32
C LEU A 115 6.82 -24.75 -13.50
N LYS A 116 6.95 -24.19 -14.72
CA LYS A 116 6.11 -24.60 -15.88
C LYS A 116 6.26 -26.07 -16.27
N LYS A 117 7.38 -26.70 -15.92
CA LYS A 117 7.64 -28.12 -16.19
C LYS A 117 6.98 -29.05 -15.16
N GLU A 118 6.72 -28.53 -13.96
CA GLU A 118 6.24 -29.32 -12.83
C GLU A 118 4.74 -29.15 -12.61
N ASN A 119 4.21 -27.95 -12.86
CA ASN A 119 2.81 -27.63 -12.58
C ASN A 119 2.21 -26.65 -13.60
N SER A 120 0.91 -26.78 -13.87
CA SER A 120 0.15 -25.85 -14.74
C SER A 120 0.16 -24.42 -14.20
N LEU A 121 0.29 -24.24 -12.88
CA LEU A 121 0.48 -22.94 -12.24
C LEU A 121 1.73 -22.20 -12.75
N GLY A 122 2.78 -22.91 -13.17
CA GLY A 122 3.98 -22.29 -13.72
C GLY A 122 3.73 -21.53 -15.02
N TRP A 123 2.83 -22.04 -15.88
CA TRP A 123 2.39 -21.32 -17.08
C TRP A 123 1.63 -20.04 -16.75
N PHE A 124 0.74 -20.11 -15.75
CA PHE A 124 -0.02 -18.95 -15.30
C PHE A 124 0.89 -17.86 -14.73
N LEU A 125 1.86 -18.23 -13.88
CA LEU A 125 2.86 -17.31 -13.33
C LEU A 125 3.73 -16.66 -14.43
N LEU A 126 4.12 -17.43 -15.44
CA LEU A 126 4.89 -16.91 -16.57
C LEU A 126 4.09 -15.85 -17.34
N ILE A 127 2.83 -16.13 -17.67
CA ILE A 127 1.96 -15.19 -18.39
C ILE A 127 1.78 -13.90 -17.58
N ILE A 128 1.45 -14.01 -16.28
CA ILE A 128 1.31 -12.84 -15.40
C ILE A 128 2.62 -12.08 -15.29
N GLY A 129 3.75 -12.78 -15.19
CA GLY A 129 5.07 -12.17 -15.13
C GLY A 129 5.37 -11.33 -16.36
N VAL A 130 5.15 -11.88 -17.55
CA VAL A 130 5.37 -11.17 -18.82
C VAL A 130 4.43 -9.96 -18.95
N LEU A 131 3.15 -10.11 -18.59
CA LEU A 131 2.20 -8.99 -18.57
C LEU A 131 2.62 -7.89 -17.58
N SER A 132 3.15 -8.28 -16.41
CA SER A 132 3.64 -7.35 -15.39
C SER A 132 4.89 -6.60 -15.87
N VAL A 133 5.83 -7.27 -16.54
CA VAL A 133 6.99 -6.59 -17.16
C VAL A 133 6.51 -5.57 -18.19
N ALA A 134 5.59 -5.96 -19.08
CA ALA A 134 5.02 -5.05 -20.07
C ALA A 134 4.32 -3.85 -19.40
N ALA A 135 3.51 -4.08 -18.36
CA ALA A 135 2.84 -3.04 -17.61
C ALA A 135 3.85 -2.08 -16.96
N GLY A 136 4.89 -2.60 -16.31
CA GLY A 136 5.95 -1.78 -15.69
C GLY A 136 6.68 -0.91 -16.72
N LEU A 137 7.02 -1.46 -17.89
CA LEU A 137 7.60 -0.70 -18.99
C LEU A 137 6.64 0.38 -19.50
N MET A 138 5.36 0.07 -19.67
CA MET A 138 4.35 1.06 -20.07
C MET A 138 4.22 2.19 -19.05
N MET A 139 4.28 1.90 -17.75
CA MET A 139 4.22 2.93 -16.70
C MET A 139 5.44 3.86 -16.74
N ILE A 140 6.63 3.33 -17.02
CA ILE A 140 7.88 4.09 -17.08
C ILE A 140 7.95 4.95 -18.36
N PHE A 141 7.64 4.38 -19.52
CA PHE A 141 7.80 5.04 -20.81
C PHE A 141 6.57 5.85 -21.24
N ASN A 142 5.38 5.49 -20.77
CA ASN A 142 4.14 6.22 -21.01
C ASN A 142 3.51 6.63 -19.67
N ILE A 143 4.06 7.68 -19.09
CA ILE A 143 3.68 8.12 -17.73
C ILE A 143 2.20 8.54 -17.66
N SER A 144 1.63 9.07 -18.75
CA SER A 144 0.22 9.46 -18.79
C SER A 144 -0.72 8.27 -18.60
N SER A 145 -0.46 7.14 -19.27
CA SER A 145 -1.21 5.90 -19.01
C SER A 145 -0.77 5.22 -17.71
N GLY A 146 0.48 5.40 -17.30
CA GLY A 146 1.04 4.86 -16.07
C GLY A 146 0.34 5.35 -14.81
N ILE A 147 -0.12 6.61 -14.79
CA ILE A 147 -0.91 7.19 -13.67
C ILE A 147 -2.15 6.34 -13.39
N ALA A 148 -2.89 5.96 -14.44
CA ALA A 148 -4.04 5.07 -14.30
C ALA A 148 -3.61 3.66 -13.87
N GLY A 149 -2.48 3.17 -14.37
CA GLY A 149 -1.90 1.89 -13.97
C GLY A 149 -1.63 1.79 -12.46
N VAL A 150 -1.04 2.83 -11.86
CA VAL A 150 -0.79 2.87 -10.40
C VAL A 150 -2.10 2.76 -9.63
N ALA A 151 -3.08 3.58 -10.01
CA ALA A 151 -4.37 3.60 -9.33
C ALA A 151 -5.12 2.27 -9.45
N VAL A 152 -5.05 1.62 -10.61
CA VAL A 152 -5.63 0.27 -10.80
C VAL A 152 -4.98 -0.72 -9.85
N ILE A 153 -3.65 -0.76 -9.79
CA ILE A 153 -2.93 -1.69 -8.90
C ILE A 153 -3.29 -1.44 -7.43
N LEU A 154 -3.30 -0.18 -7.00
CA LEU A 154 -3.70 0.21 -5.65
C LEU A 154 -5.17 -0.15 -5.36
N GLY A 155 -6.06 0.10 -6.32
CA GLY A 155 -7.47 -0.24 -6.24
C GLY A 155 -7.66 -1.74 -6.05
N ILE A 156 -7.01 -2.59 -6.87
CA ILE A 156 -7.04 -4.05 -6.74
C ILE A 156 -6.58 -4.45 -5.34
N GLN A 157 -5.43 -3.94 -4.89
CA GLN A 157 -4.86 -4.28 -3.59
C GLN A 157 -5.82 -3.92 -2.44
N VAL A 158 -6.43 -2.74 -2.49
CA VAL A 158 -7.37 -2.26 -1.47
C VAL A 158 -8.68 -3.08 -1.49
N ILE A 159 -9.22 -3.40 -2.67
CA ILE A 159 -10.40 -4.27 -2.80
C ILE A 159 -10.12 -5.66 -2.24
N LEU A 160 -9.01 -6.29 -2.64
CA LEU A 160 -8.64 -7.63 -2.17
C LEU A 160 -8.44 -7.64 -0.65
N SER A 161 -7.83 -6.60 -0.10
CA SER A 161 -7.68 -6.44 1.35
C SER A 161 -9.03 -6.27 2.04
N GLY A 162 -9.95 -5.50 1.47
CA GLY A 162 -11.32 -5.35 1.96
C GLY A 162 -12.08 -6.68 1.99
N ILE A 163 -12.04 -7.44 0.89
CA ILE A 163 -12.63 -8.78 0.80
C ILE A 163 -12.02 -9.71 1.85
N ALA A 164 -10.68 -9.72 1.99
CA ALA A 164 -10.00 -10.54 2.98
C ALA A 164 -10.45 -10.21 4.41
N LEU A 165 -10.57 -8.92 4.78
CA LEU A 165 -11.07 -8.53 6.10
C LEU A 165 -12.54 -8.91 6.32
N ILE A 166 -13.39 -8.78 5.30
CA ILE A 166 -14.78 -9.23 5.36
C ILE A 166 -14.81 -10.73 5.68
N LEU A 167 -14.06 -11.55 4.94
CA LEU A 167 -13.97 -13.00 5.18
C LEU A 167 -13.44 -13.31 6.60
N LEU A 168 -12.36 -12.64 7.01
CA LEU A 168 -11.77 -12.80 8.35
C LEU A 168 -12.75 -12.44 9.46
N SER A 169 -13.61 -11.45 9.25
CA SER A 169 -14.62 -11.05 10.24
C SER A 169 -15.65 -12.17 10.50
N PHE A 170 -16.06 -12.89 9.44
CA PHE A 170 -16.98 -14.02 9.55
C PHE A 170 -16.32 -15.24 10.18
N VAL A 171 -15.05 -15.52 9.82
CA VAL A 171 -14.27 -16.57 10.48
C VAL A 171 -14.15 -16.29 11.98
N LYS A 172 -13.82 -15.04 12.36
CA LYS A 172 -13.73 -14.62 13.76
C LYS A 172 -15.07 -14.74 14.49
N LYS A 173 -16.18 -14.35 13.86
CA LYS A 173 -17.54 -14.51 14.41
C LYS A 173 -17.87 -15.98 14.68
N SER A 174 -17.55 -16.86 13.73
CA SER A 174 -17.77 -18.31 13.86
C SER A 174 -16.95 -18.93 15.00
N LEU A 175 -15.68 -18.56 15.12
CA LEU A 175 -14.80 -19.01 16.21
C LEU A 175 -15.26 -18.52 17.57
N ALA A 176 -15.73 -17.28 17.67
CA ALA A 176 -16.27 -16.72 18.91
C ALA A 176 -17.49 -17.52 19.42
N GLY A 177 -18.41 -17.89 18.52
CA GLY A 177 -19.57 -18.71 18.87
C GLY A 177 -19.18 -20.10 19.39
N LYS A 178 -18.28 -20.81 18.68
CA LYS A 178 -17.82 -22.14 19.10
C LYS A 178 -17.19 -22.17 20.49
N ILE A 179 -16.37 -21.16 20.81
CA ILE A 179 -15.72 -21.04 22.12
C ILE A 179 -16.75 -20.75 23.23
N GLU A 180 -17.72 -19.88 22.97
CA GLU A 180 -18.77 -19.56 23.94
C GLU A 180 -19.61 -20.80 24.27
N ASP A 181 -19.95 -21.60 23.27
CA ASP A 181 -20.70 -22.86 23.44
C ASP A 181 -19.91 -23.90 24.25
N GLN A 182 -18.60 -24.04 23.99
CA GLN A 182 -17.73 -24.94 24.76
C GLN A 182 -17.61 -24.51 26.23
N ILE A 183 -17.48 -23.20 26.50
CA ILE A 183 -17.42 -22.69 27.87
C ILE A 183 -18.74 -22.94 28.61
N LYS A 184 -19.89 -22.77 27.94
CA LYS A 184 -21.21 -23.08 28.54
C LYS A 184 -21.33 -24.55 28.90
N LYS A 185 -20.88 -25.47 28.03
CA LYS A 185 -20.87 -26.92 28.29
C LYS A 185 -19.98 -27.31 29.48
N LEU A 186 -18.81 -26.69 29.62
CA LEU A 186 -17.90 -26.96 30.74
C LEU A 186 -18.42 -26.44 32.08
N LYS A 187 -19.24 -25.39 32.09
CA LYS A 187 -19.86 -24.83 33.31
C LYS A 187 -21.14 -25.55 33.74
N SER A 188 -21.71 -26.40 32.88
CA SER A 188 -22.92 -27.18 33.17
C SER A 188 -22.63 -28.58 33.72
N ILE A 189 -21.36 -28.90 33.98
CA ILE A 189 -20.87 -30.10 34.66
C ILE A 189 -20.43 -29.68 36.06
#